data_AF-A0A966KCJ7-F1
#
_entry.id   AF-A0A966KCJ7-F1
#
_cell.length_a   1.000
_cell.length_b   1.000
_cell.length_c   1.000
_cell.angle_alpha   90.00
_cell.angle_beta   90.00
_cell.angle_gamma   90.00
#
_symmetry.space_group_name_H-M   'P 1'
#
loop_
_entity.id
_entity.type
_entity.pdbx_description
1 polymer ?
#
loop_
_entity_poly.entity_id
_entity_poly.type
_entity_poly.pdbx_seq_one_letter_code
_entity_poly.pdbx_strand_id
1 'polypeptide(L)'
;MMELDEIDLQLLKELQRDCSRSAGSFVDQVGLSQPAIWRRIKRFYNEGIISGSRIVLDSEKVGFSVTVFLGIKLARKGQIRLEDFEQAVTAIPEVQTVEHVLGVYDY
;
A
#
# COMPACT_ATOMS: atom_id res chain seq x y z
N MET A 1 12.04 -16.88 5.52
CA MET A 1 10.75 -16.19 5.36
C MET A 1 9.95 -16.50 6.62
N MET A 2 9.40 -15.50 7.31
CA MET A 2 8.62 -15.77 8.52
C MET A 2 7.36 -16.55 8.12
N GLU A 3 7.07 -17.64 8.83
CA GLU A 3 5.78 -18.31 8.70
C GLU A 3 4.72 -17.52 9.49
N LEU A 4 3.74 -17.00 8.76
CA LEU A 4 2.56 -16.38 9.34
C LEU A 4 1.53 -17.48 9.62
N ASP A 5 1.06 -17.55 10.86
CA ASP A 5 -0.05 -18.45 11.19
C ASP A 5 -1.41 -17.86 10.74
N GLU A 6 -2.48 -18.64 10.84
CA GLU A 6 -3.82 -18.19 10.44
C GLU A 6 -4.28 -16.95 11.22
N ILE A 7 -3.87 -16.84 12.49
CA ILE A 7 -4.20 -15.69 13.35
C ILE A 7 -3.46 -14.43 12.87
N ASP A 8 -2.19 -14.56 12.47
CA ASP A 8 -1.41 -13.47 11.91
C ASP A 8 -2.06 -12.95 10.63
N LEU A 9 -2.47 -13.84 9.73
CA LEU A 9 -3.16 -13.48 8.48
C LEU A 9 -4.50 -12.78 8.74
N GLN A 10 -5.25 -13.27 9.72
CA GLN A 10 -6.51 -12.65 10.13
C GLN A 10 -6.30 -11.26 10.73
N LEU A 11 -5.31 -11.12 11.63
CA LEU A 11 -4.97 -9.84 12.25
C LEU A 11 -4.48 -8.82 11.22
N LEU A 12 -3.63 -9.24 10.27
CA LEU A 12 -3.18 -8.37 9.17
C LEU A 12 -4.34 -7.90 8.29
N LYS A 13 -5.30 -8.77 7.97
CA LYS A 13 -6.53 -8.38 7.25
C LYS A 13 -7.32 -7.31 8.00
N GLU A 14 -7.49 -7.47 9.30
CA GLU A 14 -8.22 -6.49 10.12
C GLU A 14 -7.46 -5.16 10.23
N LEU A 15 -6.14 -5.19 10.37
CA LEU A 15 -5.30 -3.99 10.39
C LEU A 15 -5.27 -3.27 9.04
N GLN A 16 -5.29 -3.99 7.92
CA GLN A 16 -5.39 -3.40 6.58
C GLN A 16 -6.72 -2.67 6.37
N ARG A 17 -7.79 -3.13 7.02
CA ARG A 17 -9.10 -2.45 7.01
C ARG A 17 -9.08 -1.21 7.89
N ASP A 18 -8.58 -1.34 9.12
CA ASP A 18 -8.48 -0.23 10.06
C ASP A 18 -7.36 -0.46 11.09
N CYS A 19 -6.22 0.17 10.85
CA CYS A 19 -5.05 0.12 11.74
C CYS A 19 -5.13 1.12 12.91
N SER A 20 -6.17 1.96 12.99
CA SER A 20 -6.33 2.94 14.08
C SER A 20 -6.84 2.30 15.37
N ARG A 21 -7.40 1.09 15.26
CA ARG A 21 -7.99 0.36 16.36
C ARG A 21 -6.93 -0.14 17.35
N SER A 22 -7.28 -0.15 18.63
CA SER A 22 -6.41 -0.68 19.67
C SER A 22 -6.29 -2.21 19.59
N ALA A 23 -5.19 -2.77 20.10
CA ALA A 23 -5.00 -4.22 20.18
C ALA A 23 -6.15 -4.95 20.90
N GLY A 24 -6.80 -4.29 21.88
CA GLY A 24 -7.91 -4.86 22.62
C GLY A 24 -9.18 -5.03 21.77
N SER A 25 -9.35 -4.22 20.72
CA SER A 25 -10.53 -4.31 19.86
C SER A 25 -10.57 -5.57 18.99
N PHE A 26 -9.45 -6.28 18.85
CA PHE A 26 -9.34 -7.47 18.02
C PHE A 26 -9.53 -8.77 18.83
N VAL A 27 -9.66 -8.71 20.16
CA VAL A 27 -9.73 -9.88 21.04
C VAL A 27 -10.82 -10.86 20.60
N ASP A 28 -12.04 -10.37 20.34
CA ASP A 28 -13.17 -11.21 19.92
C ASP A 28 -13.01 -11.78 18.51
N GLN A 29 -12.21 -11.13 17.67
CA GLN A 29 -12.02 -11.49 16.26
C GLN A 29 -10.96 -12.58 16.10
N VAL A 30 -9.83 -12.45 16.81
CA VAL A 30 -8.68 -13.37 16.69
C VAL A 30 -8.54 -14.35 17.86
N GLY A 31 -9.37 -14.25 18.90
CA GLY A 31 -9.37 -15.20 20.01
C GLY A 31 -8.10 -15.16 20.88
N LEU A 32 -7.37 -14.03 20.87
CA LEU A 32 -6.14 -13.83 21.63
C LEU A 32 -6.31 -12.75 22.69
N SER A 33 -5.53 -12.84 23.77
CA SER A 33 -5.45 -11.77 24.74
C SER A 33 -4.82 -10.51 24.14
N GLN A 34 -5.22 -9.33 24.64
CA GLN A 34 -4.69 -8.05 24.18
C GLN A 34 -3.15 -7.97 24.20
N PRO A 35 -2.41 -8.45 25.24
CA PRO A 35 -0.94 -8.45 25.22
C PRO A 35 -0.34 -9.35 24.13
N ALA A 36 -1.00 -10.47 23.80
CA ALA A 36 -0.54 -11.35 22.73
C ALA A 36 -0.73 -10.70 21.34
N ILE A 37 -1.88 -10.06 21.11
CA ILE A 37 -2.16 -9.29 19.89
C ILE A 37 -1.14 -8.16 19.73
N TRP A 38 -0.91 -7.37 20.78
CA TRP A 38 0.06 -6.27 20.73
C TRP A 38 1.47 -6.75 20.35
N ARG A 39 1.90 -7.90 20.90
CA ARG A 39 3.19 -8.49 20.57
C ARG A 39 3.29 -8.89 19.09
N ARG A 40 2.22 -9.45 18.52
CA ARG A 40 2.15 -9.78 17.08
C ARG A 40 2.20 -8.53 16.22
N ILE A 41 1.43 -7.49 16.54
CA ILE A 41 1.46 -6.20 15.82
C ILE A 41 2.87 -5.60 15.85
N LYS A 42 3.49 -5.54 17.03
CA LYS A 42 4.86 -5.03 17.17
C LYS A 42 5.86 -5.83 16.34
N ARG A 43 5.71 -7.16 16.31
CA ARG A 43 6.52 -8.05 15.48
C ARG A 43 6.36 -7.76 13.99
N PHE A 44 5.14 -7.53 13.51
CA PHE A 44 4.89 -7.19 12.10
C PHE A 44 5.61 -5.91 11.65
N TYR A 45 5.65 -4.88 12.50
CA TYR A 45 6.42 -3.66 12.22
C TYR A 45 7.93 -3.90 12.29
N ASN A 46 8.41 -4.59 13.34
CA ASN A 46 9.84 -4.85 13.53
C ASN A 46 10.45 -5.68 12.40
N GLU A 47 9.66 -6.59 11.82
CA GLU A 47 10.10 -7.47 10.72
C GLU A 47 9.79 -6.91 9.34
N GLY A 48 9.21 -5.70 9.25
CA GLY A 48 8.91 -5.04 7.98
C GLY A 48 7.73 -5.64 7.21
N ILE A 49 6.93 -6.50 7.82
CA ILE A 49 5.67 -7.00 7.23
C ILE A 49 4.67 -5.85 7.07
N ILE A 50 4.60 -4.97 8.09
CA ILE A 50 3.91 -3.69 7.97
C ILE A 50 4.97 -2.61 7.77
N SER A 51 5.02 -2.06 6.56
CA SER A 51 5.92 -0.96 6.21
C SER A 51 5.46 0.40 6.76
N GLY A 52 4.16 0.56 7.01
CA GLY A 52 3.58 1.78 7.56
C GLY A 52 2.06 1.78 7.52
N SER A 53 1.48 2.89 7.99
CA SER A 53 0.05 3.19 7.86
C SER A 53 -0.14 4.54 7.19
N ARG A 54 -1.27 4.73 6.53
CA ARG A 54 -1.61 5.97 5.82
C ARG A 54 -3.03 6.40 6.13
N ILE A 55 -3.27 7.71 6.15
CA ILE A 55 -4.61 8.29 6.24
C ILE A 55 -5.20 8.33 4.83
N VAL A 56 -6.42 7.85 4.67
CA VAL A 56 -7.17 7.96 3.42
C VAL A 56 -8.01 9.23 3.48
N LEU A 57 -7.72 10.18 2.58
CA LEU A 57 -8.46 11.43 2.47
C LEU A 57 -9.61 11.28 1.49
N ASP A 58 -10.68 12.02 1.73
CA ASP A 58 -11.74 12.25 0.75
C ASP A 58 -11.22 13.23 -0.31
N SER A 59 -10.91 12.73 -1.51
CA SER A 59 -10.25 13.50 -2.58
C SER A 59 -11.10 14.68 -3.04
N GLU A 60 -12.43 14.53 -3.11
CA GLU A 60 -13.33 15.60 -3.54
C GLU A 60 -13.33 16.76 -2.54
N LYS A 61 -13.39 16.44 -1.24
CA LYS A 61 -13.36 17.46 -0.17
C LYS A 61 -12.05 18.22 -0.08
N VAL A 62 -10.96 17.66 -0.58
CA VAL A 62 -9.64 18.33 -0.64
C VAL A 62 -9.33 18.96 -2.01
N GLY A 63 -10.33 19.06 -2.90
CA GLY A 63 -10.21 19.77 -4.18
C GLY A 63 -9.77 18.94 -5.38
N PHE A 64 -9.65 17.61 -5.22
CA PHE A 64 -9.32 16.66 -6.28
C PHE A 64 -10.57 15.87 -6.70
N SER A 65 -11.44 16.50 -7.49
CA SER A 65 -12.72 15.93 -7.94
C SER A 65 -12.61 15.00 -9.16
N VAL A 66 -11.42 14.92 -9.79
CA VAL A 66 -11.20 14.10 -10.98
C VAL A 66 -10.01 13.17 -10.76
N THR A 67 -10.18 11.90 -11.11
CA THR A 67 -9.11 10.91 -11.19
C THR A 67 -8.97 10.45 -12.63
N VAL A 68 -7.75 10.44 -13.15
CA VAL A 68 -7.45 10.07 -14.53
C VAL A 68 -6.57 8.83 -14.52
N PHE A 69 -6.89 7.86 -15.38
CA PHE A 69 -6.05 6.71 -15.68
C PHE A 69 -5.46 6.89 -17.08
N LEU A 70 -4.14 6.77 -17.21
CA LEU A 70 -3.42 7.00 -18.45
C LEU A 70 -2.69 5.72 -18.83
N GLY A 71 -2.95 5.21 -20.03
CA GLY A 71 -2.10 4.20 -20.66
C GLY A 71 -1.01 4.90 -21.46
N ILE A 72 0.25 4.68 -21.10
CA ILE A 72 1.41 5.35 -21.69
C ILE A 72 2.17 4.36 -22.58
N LYS A 73 2.44 4.79 -23.81
CA LYS A 73 3.29 4.05 -24.74
C LYS A 73 4.53 4.88 -25.06
N LEU A 74 5.70 4.34 -24.74
CA LEU A 74 6.96 5.00 -24.99
C LEU A 74 7.35 4.86 -26.47
N ALA A 75 7.90 5.92 -27.04
CA ALA A 75 8.47 5.88 -28.38
C ALA A 75 9.67 4.90 -28.42
N ARG A 76 9.93 4.29 -29.58
CA ARG A 76 10.86 3.15 -29.73
C ARG A 76 12.21 3.35 -29.02
N LYS A 77 12.68 2.25 -28.41
CA LYS A 77 13.96 2.08 -27.70
C LYS A 77 15.12 2.78 -28.43
N GLY A 78 15.74 3.74 -27.75
CA GLY A 78 16.97 4.41 -28.18
C GLY A 78 17.01 5.93 -27.96
N GLN A 79 15.86 6.60 -27.86
CA GLN A 79 15.80 8.07 -27.69
C GLN A 79 15.45 8.54 -26.28
N ILE A 80 14.78 7.71 -25.47
CA ILE A 80 14.39 8.04 -24.09
C ILE A 80 14.83 6.88 -23.21
N ARG A 81 15.60 7.16 -22.14
CA ARG A 81 15.91 6.14 -21.14
C ARG A 81 14.68 5.96 -20.26
N LEU A 82 14.35 4.71 -19.93
CA LEU A 82 13.22 4.38 -19.05
C LEU A 82 13.32 5.14 -17.72
N GLU A 83 14.53 5.22 -17.19
CA GLU A 83 14.88 5.95 -15.97
C GLU A 83 14.51 7.44 -16.06
N ASP A 84 14.73 8.08 -17.21
CA ASP A 84 14.42 9.51 -17.40
C ASP A 84 12.91 9.73 -17.38
N PHE A 85 12.15 8.81 -17.98
CA PHE A 85 10.69 8.83 -17.94
C PHE A 85 10.16 8.62 -16.53
N GLU A 86 10.64 7.59 -15.82
CA GLU A 86 10.23 7.28 -14.46
C GLU A 86 10.55 8.44 -13.50
N GLN A 87 11.72 9.06 -13.61
CA GLN A 87 12.07 10.25 -12.84
C GLN A 87 11.14 11.43 -13.16
N ALA A 88 10.85 11.68 -14.43
CA ALA A 88 9.98 12.79 -14.82
C ALA A 88 8.54 12.60 -14.32
N VAL A 89 7.99 11.39 -14.45
CA VAL A 89 6.59 11.11 -14.06
C VAL A 89 6.43 11.04 -12.54
N THR A 90 7.41 10.50 -11.81
CA THR A 90 7.37 10.45 -10.33
C THR A 90 7.63 11.81 -9.67
N ALA A 91 8.22 12.77 -10.41
CA ALA A 91 8.37 14.14 -9.95
C ALA A 91 7.07 14.96 -9.99
N ILE A 92 6.02 14.48 -10.65
CA ILE A 92 4.72 15.15 -10.72
C ILE A 92 3.92 14.82 -9.45
N PRO A 93 3.62 15.80 -8.56
CA PRO A 93 2.97 15.53 -7.28
C PRO A 93 1.60 14.84 -7.38
N GLU A 94 0.87 15.11 -8.47
CA GLU A 94 -0.45 14.55 -8.73
C GLU A 94 -0.40 13.08 -9.18
N VAL A 95 0.77 12.57 -9.61
CA VAL A 95 0.95 11.16 -9.98
C VAL A 95 1.08 10.33 -8.70
N GLN A 96 0.02 9.59 -8.38
CA GLN A 96 -0.01 8.75 -7.18
C GLN A 96 0.59 7.36 -7.39
N THR A 97 0.55 6.84 -8.62
CA THR A 97 0.97 5.47 -8.93
C THR A 97 1.45 5.38 -10.37
N VAL A 98 2.52 4.62 -10.58
CA VAL A 98 3.10 4.31 -11.89
C VAL A 98 3.45 2.84 -11.86
N GLU A 99 2.88 2.07 -12.79
CA GLU A 99 3.05 0.62 -12.83
C GLU A 99 3.48 0.22 -14.23
N HIS A 100 4.53 -0.59 -14.34
CA HIS A 100 4.91 -1.15 -15.64
C HIS A 100 4.00 -2.34 -15.95
N VAL A 101 3.30 -2.27 -17.08
CA VAL A 101 2.28 -3.26 -17.45
C VAL A 101 2.69 -4.07 -18.68
N LEU A 102 2.14 -5.28 -18.80
CA LEU A 102 2.24 -6.06 -20.02
C LEU A 102 1.07 -5.73 -20.93
N GLY A 103 1.31 -5.53 -22.23
CA GLY A 103 0.25 -5.37 -23.22
C GLY A 103 0.53 -4.30 -24.25
N VAL A 104 -0.49 -3.49 -24.55
CA VAL A 104 -0.45 -2.45 -25.59
C VAL A 104 0.21 -1.15 -25.13
N TYR A 105 0.26 -0.94 -23.82
CA TYR A 105 0.92 0.14 -23.10
C TYR A 105 2.15 -0.40 -22.38
N ASP A 106 3.11 0.47 -22.11
CA ASP A 106 4.29 0.16 -21.30
C ASP A 106 4.03 0.48 -19.81
N TYR A 107 3.21 1.50 -19.53
CA TYR A 107 2.73 1.89 -18.19
C TYR A 107 1.23 2.17 -18.20
#